data_AF-A0A392MPY0-F1
#
_entry.id   AF-A0A392MPY0-F1
#
_cell.length_a   1.000
_cell.length_b   1.000
_cell.length_c   1.000
_cell.angle_alpha   90.00
_cell.angle_beta   90.00
_cell.angle_gamma   90.00
#
_symmetry.space_group_name_H-M   'P 1'
#
loop_
_entity.id
_entity.type
_entity.pdbx_description
1 polymer ?
#
loop_
_entity_poly.entity_id
_entity_poly.type
_entity_poly.pdbx_seq_one_letter_code
_entity_poly.pdbx_strand_id
1 'polypeptide(L)'
;MGDIDPSFIQSKEHRPNLSTFIQVDEIPIIDLSESRQENLISKIGKACEEWGFFQVINHGVPSDVSSKVEIEAKKFFEQSIEEKKKVKRDEANAMG
;
A
#
# COMPACT_ATOMS: atom_id res chain seq x y z
N MET A 1 -14.02 -23.05 -11.84
CA MET A 1 -13.47 -21.68 -11.96
C MET A 1 -14.38 -20.94 -12.91
N GLY A 2 -15.05 -19.88 -12.47
CA GLY A 2 -15.91 -19.08 -13.34
C GLY A 2 -15.06 -18.30 -14.35
N ASP A 3 -15.65 -17.95 -15.49
CA ASP A 3 -15.01 -17.11 -16.48
C ASP A 3 -14.69 -15.73 -15.88
N ILE A 4 -13.48 -15.21 -16.16
CA ILE A 4 -13.07 -13.88 -15.74
C ILE A 4 -13.73 -12.87 -16.67
N ASP A 5 -14.42 -11.88 -16.11
CA ASP A 5 -15.00 -10.80 -16.90
C ASP A 5 -13.89 -10.08 -17.71
N PRO A 6 -14.05 -9.95 -19.04
CA PRO A 6 -13.04 -9.34 -19.92
C PRO A 6 -12.58 -7.94 -19.49
N SER A 7 -13.41 -7.18 -18.77
CA SER A 7 -13.05 -5.87 -18.23
C SER A 7 -11.92 -5.91 -17.18
N PHE A 8 -11.68 -7.06 -16.55
CA PHE A 8 -10.56 -7.26 -15.62
C PHE A 8 -9.28 -7.74 -16.31
N ILE A 9 -9.34 -8.10 -17.60
CA ILE A 9 -8.18 -8.56 -18.37
C ILE A 9 -7.38 -7.35 -18.86
N GLN A 10 -6.22 -7.13 -18.25
CA GLN A 10 -5.31 -6.04 -18.63
C GLN A 10 -4.77 -6.21 -20.06
N SER A 11 -4.45 -5.10 -20.73
CA SER A 11 -3.70 -5.09 -22.00
C SER A 11 -2.34 -5.79 -21.84
N LYS A 12 -1.79 -6.33 -22.94
CA LYS A 12 -0.58 -7.18 -22.88
C LYS A 12 0.61 -6.48 -22.22
N GLU A 13 0.74 -5.18 -22.45
CA GLU A 13 1.78 -4.30 -21.93
C GLU A 13 1.75 -4.09 -20.40
N HIS A 14 0.60 -4.27 -19.74
CA HIS A 14 0.46 -4.13 -18.28
C HIS A 14 0.51 -5.48 -17.55
N ARG A 15 0.57 -6.59 -18.29
CA ARG A 15 0.63 -7.92 -17.68
C ARG A 15 2.03 -8.15 -17.12
N PRO A 16 2.15 -8.82 -15.96
CA PRO A 16 3.46 -9.16 -15.40
C PRO A 16 4.33 -9.89 -16.43
N ASN A 17 5.53 -9.37 -16.69
CA ASN A 17 6.50 -10.06 -17.53
C ASN A 17 7.31 -11.04 -16.67
N LEU A 18 6.86 -12.30 -16.64
CA LEU A 18 7.50 -13.37 -15.86
C LEU A 18 8.85 -13.84 -16.43
N SER A 19 9.25 -13.37 -17.62
CA SER A 19 10.55 -13.67 -18.22
C SER A 19 11.65 -12.68 -17.82
N THR A 20 11.28 -11.53 -17.25
CA THR A 20 12.22 -10.51 -16.78
C THR A 20 12.28 -10.54 -15.26
N PHE A 21 13.09 -11.43 -14.69
CA PHE A 21 13.51 -11.30 -13.30
C PHE A 21 14.62 -10.26 -13.23
N ILE A 22 14.26 -9.02 -12.89
CA ILE A 22 15.26 -8.03 -12.51
C ILE A 22 15.66 -8.37 -11.09
N GLN A 23 16.92 -8.77 -10.89
CA GLN A 23 17.50 -8.81 -9.56
C GLN A 23 17.69 -7.35 -9.13
N VAL A 24 16.65 -6.81 -8.51
CA VAL A 24 16.67 -5.46 -7.95
C VAL A 24 17.31 -5.55 -6.56
N ASP A 25 18.07 -4.54 -6.18
CA ASP A 25 18.54 -4.39 -4.80
C ASP A 25 17.34 -4.40 -3.83
N GLU A 26 17.55 -4.72 -2.55
CA GLU A 26 16.43 -4.72 -1.59
C GLU A 26 15.88 -3.30 -1.40
N ILE A 27 14.55 -3.15 -1.37
CA ILE A 27 13.87 -1.88 -1.09
C ILE A 27 14.43 -1.31 0.23
N PRO A 28 14.89 -0.04 0.27
CA PRO A 28 15.48 0.54 1.47
C PRO A 28 14.55 0.45 2.68
N ILE A 29 15.08 0.00 3.81
CA ILE A 29 14.40 0.00 5.11
C ILE A 29 15.06 1.05 6.00
N ILE A 30 14.27 2.02 6.46
CA ILE A 30 14.74 3.16 7.27
C ILE A 30 14.22 3.03 8.70
N ASP A 31 15.13 2.98 9.66
CA ASP A 31 14.81 3.05 11.08
C ASP A 31 14.62 4.51 11.52
N LEU A 32 13.38 4.88 11.86
CA LEU A 32 13.04 6.25 12.31
C LEU A 32 13.43 6.52 13.77
N SER A 33 13.90 5.51 14.50
CA SER A 33 14.46 5.68 15.85
C SER A 33 15.94 6.06 15.86
N GLU A 34 16.55 6.25 14.68
CA GLU A 34 17.94 6.70 14.54
C GLU A 34 18.18 8.02 15.32
N SER A 35 19.08 7.94 16.29
CA SER A 35 19.43 9.05 17.18
C SER A 35 20.10 10.23 16.45
N ARG A 36 20.82 9.97 15.35
CA ARG A 36 21.52 11.00 14.57
C ARG A 36 20.62 11.52 13.46
N GLN A 37 19.96 12.64 13.73
CA GLN A 37 19.02 13.27 12.80
C GLN A 37 19.63 13.52 11.40
N GLU A 38 20.88 13.94 11.30
CA GLU A 38 21.56 14.16 10.00
C GLU A 38 21.68 12.88 9.18
N ASN A 39 22.00 11.76 9.82
CA ASN A 39 22.08 10.46 9.15
C ASN A 39 20.71 10.00 8.67
N LEU A 40 19.67 10.19 9.49
CA LEU A 40 18.30 9.85 9.13
C LEU A 40 17.83 10.66 7.92
N ILE A 41 18.04 11.98 7.94
CA ILE A 41 17.70 12.87 6.82
C ILE A 41 18.45 12.45 5.55
N SER A 42 19.75 12.15 5.65
CA SER A 42 20.54 11.70 4.50
C SER A 42 20.04 10.36 3.94
N LYS A 43 19.68 9.38 4.78
CA LYS A 43 19.12 8.10 4.34
C LYS A 43 17.78 8.29 3.62
N ILE A 44 16.90 9.13 4.16
CA ILE A 44 15.60 9.45 3.53
C ILE A 44 15.83 10.13 2.19
N GLY A 45 16.71 11.13 2.12
CA GLY A 45 17.04 11.84 0.88
C GLY A 45 17.54 10.89 -0.21
N LYS A 46 18.50 10.02 0.12
CA LYS A 46 19.01 9.01 -0.82
C LYS A 46 17.93 8.04 -1.29
N ALA A 47 17.09 7.54 -0.38
CA ALA A 47 16.00 6.66 -0.77
C ALA A 47 14.99 7.36 -1.70
N CYS A 48 14.68 8.63 -1.45
CA CYS A 48 13.84 9.42 -2.35
C CYS A 48 14.48 9.62 -3.74
N GLU A 49 15.78 9.91 -3.79
CA GLU A 49 16.52 10.20 -5.04
C GLU A 49 16.78 8.96 -5.89
N GLU A 50 17.21 7.86 -5.26
CA GLU A 50 17.64 6.65 -5.97
C GLU A 50 16.47 5.68 -6.22
N TRP A 51 15.50 5.62 -5.30
CA TRP A 51 14.39 4.66 -5.37
C TRP A 51 13.03 5.29 -5.62
N GLY A 52 12.77 6.46 -5.02
CA GLY A 52 11.43 7.03 -4.93
C GLY A 52 10.47 6.22 -4.03
N PHE A 53 10.97 5.19 -3.33
CA PHE A 53 10.21 4.32 -2.44
C PHE A 53 11.10 3.73 -1.34
N PHE A 54 10.57 3.58 -0.13
CA PHE A 54 11.25 2.94 1.00
C PHE A 54 10.23 2.46 2.04
N GLN A 55 10.66 1.56 2.91
CA GLN A 55 9.91 1.11 4.08
C GLN A 55 10.48 1.76 5.35
N VAL A 56 9.63 1.93 6.36
CA VAL A 56 10.05 2.48 7.66
C VAL A 56 9.77 1.50 8.80
N ILE A 57 10.67 1.45 9.77
CA ILE A 57 10.51 0.73 11.04
C ILE A 57 10.69 1.71 12.20
N ASN A 58 10.22 1.31 13.39
CA ASN A 58 10.27 2.13 14.61
C ASN A 58 9.71 3.56 14.41
N HIS A 59 8.67 3.70 13.59
CA HIS A 59 8.03 4.97 13.25
C HIS A 59 7.16 5.57 14.36
N GLY A 60 7.16 4.97 15.56
CA GLY A 60 6.43 5.47 16.74
C GLY A 60 4.93 5.23 16.74
N VAL A 61 4.34 4.67 15.67
CA VAL A 61 2.93 4.24 15.68
C VAL A 61 2.86 2.86 16.36
N PRO A 62 2.06 2.71 17.42
CA PRO A 62 1.91 1.43 18.10
C PRO A 62 1.39 0.32 17.16
N SER A 63 1.96 -0.88 17.28
CA SER A 63 1.60 -2.01 16.40
C SER A 63 0.12 -2.40 16.52
N ASP A 64 -0.48 -2.24 17.70
CA ASP A 64 -1.90 -2.52 17.92
C ASP A 64 -2.82 -1.59 17.12
N VAL A 65 -2.39 -0.36 16.82
CA VAL A 65 -3.14 0.56 15.97
C VAL A 65 -3.20 0.03 14.54
N SER A 66 -2.06 -0.38 13.97
CA SER A 66 -2.02 -0.97 12.63
C SER A 66 -2.86 -2.25 12.55
N SER A 67 -2.74 -3.14 13.54
CA SER A 67 -3.56 -4.35 13.60
C SER A 67 -5.05 -4.06 13.71
N LYS A 68 -5.45 -3.06 14.50
CA LYS A 68 -6.85 -2.64 14.60
C LYS A 68 -7.37 -2.11 13.27
N VAL A 69 -6.59 -1.31 12.54
CA VAL A 69 -6.99 -0.82 11.20
C VAL A 69 -7.25 -1.98 10.25
N GLU A 70 -6.37 -2.98 10.22
CA GLU A 70 -6.55 -4.18 9.38
C GLU A 70 -7.82 -4.97 9.78
N ILE A 71 -8.05 -5.13 11.08
CA ILE A 71 -9.24 -5.82 11.60
C ILE A 71 -10.53 -5.09 11.21
N GLU A 72 -10.59 -3.76 11.40
CA GLU A 72 -11.78 -2.99 11.07
C GLU A 72 -12.02 -2.90 9.56
N ALA A 73 -10.95 -2.78 8.75
CA ALA A 73 -11.06 -2.87 7.29
C ALA A 73 -11.64 -4.22 6.85
N LYS A 74 -11.15 -5.32 7.42
CA LYS A 74 -11.68 -6.66 7.15
C LYS A 74 -13.16 -6.76 7.53
N LYS A 75 -13.52 -6.34 8.74
CA LYS A 75 -14.92 -6.34 9.20
C LYS A 75 -15.82 -5.54 8.27
N PHE A 76 -15.37 -4.39 7.77
CA PHE A 76 -16.12 -3.60 6.80
C PHE A 76 -16.35 -4.37 5.50
N PHE A 77 -15.30 -4.95 4.91
CA PHE A 77 -15.43 -5.65 3.62
C PHE A 77 -16.21 -6.97 3.73
N GLU A 78 -16.30 -7.57 4.91
CA GLU A 78 -17.14 -8.73 5.25
C GLU A 78 -18.64 -8.41 5.35
N GLN A 79 -19.03 -7.13 5.46
CA GLN A 79 -20.44 -6.73 5.45
C GLN A 79 -21.11 -7.03 4.10
N SER A 80 -22.45 -7.03 4.10
CA SER A 80 -23.22 -7.20 2.87
C SER A 80 -22.97 -6.06 1.88
N ILE A 81 -23.28 -6.31 0.61
CA ILE A 81 -23.13 -5.31 -0.44
C ILE A 81 -24.03 -4.09 -0.17
N GLU A 82 -25.22 -4.31 0.39
CA GLU A 82 -26.18 -3.26 0.74
C GLU A 82 -25.61 -2.33 1.79
N GLU A 83 -25.00 -2.87 2.85
CA GLU A 83 -24.35 -2.08 3.90
C GLU A 83 -23.17 -1.27 3.34
N LYS A 84 -22.29 -1.91 2.57
CA LYS A 84 -21.15 -1.21 1.94
C LYS A 84 -21.57 -0.12 0.96
N LYS A 85 -22.71 -0.29 0.28
CA LYS A 85 -23.24 0.71 -0.66
C LYS A 85 -23.81 1.95 0.03
N LYS A 86 -24.08 1.92 1.33
CA LYS A 86 -24.54 3.11 2.07
C LYS A 86 -23.49 4.23 2.07
N VAL A 87 -22.21 3.87 1.99
CA VAL A 87 -21.08 4.82 1.89
C VAL A 87 -20.57 5.01 0.46
N LYS A 88 -21.42 4.68 -0.53
CA LYS A 88 -21.05 4.85 -1.94
C LYS A 88 -21.01 6.34 -2.25
N ARG A 89 -19.89 6.77 -2.84
CA ARG A 89 -19.78 8.10 -3.42
C ARG A 89 -20.75 8.28 -4.59
N ASP A 90 -21.57 9.33 -4.53
CA ASP A 90 -22.48 9.75 -5.59
C ASP A 90 -22.61 11.29 -5.64
N GLU A 91 -23.56 11.79 -6.44
CA GLU A 91 -23.78 13.24 -6.60
C GLU A 91 -24.27 13.92 -5.31
N ALA A 92 -25.03 13.21 -4.47
CA ALA A 92 -25.53 13.72 -3.20
C ALA A 92 -24.55 13.45 -2.04
N ASN A 93 -23.68 12.45 -2.18
CA ASN A 93 -22.71 12.01 -1.19
C ASN A 93 -21.29 12.02 -1.79
N ALA A 94 -20.74 13.21 -1.99
CA ALA A 94 -19.46 13.41 -2.68
C ALA A 94 -18.24 12.85 -1.91
N MET A 95 -18.37 12.60 -0.61
CA MET A 95 -17.30 12.05 0.23
C MET A 95 -17.43 10.55 0.48
N GLY A 96 -18.55 9.95 0.08
CA GLY A 96 -18.92 8.59 0.49
C GLY A 96 -19.49 8.57 1.89
#